data_AF-A0A7G6YD07-F1
#
_entry.id   AF-A0A7G6YD07-F1
#
_cell.length_a   1.000
_cell.length_b   1.000
_cell.length_c   1.000
_cell.angle_alpha   90.00
_cell.angle_beta   90.00
_cell.angle_gamma   90.00
#
_symmetry.space_group_name_H-M   'P 1'
#
loop_
_entity.id
_entity.type
_entity.pdbx_description
1 polymer ?
#
loop_
_entity_poly.entity_id
_entity_poly.type
_entity_poly.pdbx_seq_one_letter_code
_entity_poly.pdbx_strand_id
1 'polypeptide(L)'
;MSIRKFLAGSAVAAALVTGVGIDTAQAPQASAVECVQSVTIWQAYNKCAGVPARHWDAIKNSASKYGNWASAGQWSKQTSCWANVVSYGYSLKA
;
A
#
# COMPACT_ATOMS: atom_id res chain seq x y z
N MET A 1 30.59 11.52 12.37
CA MET A 1 29.66 10.53 11.77
C MET A 1 28.36 10.61 12.56
N SER A 2 27.32 11.28 12.03
CA SER A 2 26.05 11.47 12.77
C SER A 2 25.00 10.51 12.25
N ILE A 3 24.67 9.49 13.05
CA ILE A 3 23.53 8.60 12.83
C ILE A 3 22.25 9.39 13.12
N ARG A 4 21.50 9.74 12.07
CA ARG A 4 20.15 10.29 12.22
C ARG A 4 19.19 9.12 12.32
N LYS A 5 18.76 8.82 13.55
CA LYS A 5 17.70 7.87 13.87
C LYS A 5 16.39 8.34 13.20
N PHE A 6 15.96 7.66 12.14
CA PHE A 6 14.64 7.89 11.53
C PHE A 6 13.58 7.16 12.37
N LEU A 7 13.14 7.79 13.45
CA LEU A 7 11.93 7.43 14.18
C LEU A 7 10.75 8.10 13.46
N ALA A 8 10.20 7.45 12.45
CA ALA A 8 8.92 7.83 11.85
C ALA A 8 7.83 6.92 12.40
N GLY A 9 7.51 7.11 13.69
CA GLY A 9 6.24 6.67 14.24
C GLY A 9 5.15 7.59 13.73
N SER A 10 4.02 7.05 13.30
CA SER A 10 2.81 7.83 13.05
C SER A 10 1.61 6.94 13.34
N ALA A 11 0.87 7.32 14.38
CA ALA A 11 -0.35 6.68 14.86
C ALA A 11 -1.41 6.69 13.76
N VAL A 12 -2.14 5.58 13.61
CA VAL A 12 -3.30 5.52 12.72
C VAL A 12 -4.55 5.50 13.59
N ALA A 13 -5.22 6.65 13.66
CA ALA A 13 -6.58 6.74 14.19
C ALA A 13 -7.54 6.16 13.15
N ALA A 14 -8.19 5.05 13.49
CA ALA A 14 -9.20 4.42 12.64
C ALA A 14 -10.55 5.11 12.88
N ALA A 15 -11.01 5.91 11.91
CA ALA A 15 -12.38 6.38 11.87
C ALA A 15 -13.25 5.30 11.18
N LEU A 16 -14.17 4.71 11.94
CA LEU A 16 -15.22 3.83 11.43
C LEU A 16 -16.36 4.69 10.89
N VAL A 17 -16.64 4.60 9.59
CA VAL A 17 -17.84 5.19 8.99
C VAL A 17 -18.79 4.06 8.59
N THR A 18 -19.94 4.04 9.26
CA THR A 18 -21.10 3.21 8.95
C THR A 18 -21.85 3.79 7.75
N GLY A 19 -22.05 3.03 6.67
CA GLY A 19 -22.93 3.46 5.58
C GLY A 19 -22.85 2.54 4.36
N VAL A 20 -23.99 1.94 4.03
CA VAL A 20 -24.17 1.04 2.88
C VAL A 20 -23.89 1.77 1.56
N GLY A 21 -22.99 1.23 0.73
CA GLY A 21 -22.83 1.65 -0.66
C GLY A 21 -21.38 1.64 -1.14
N ILE A 22 -21.05 0.64 -1.97
CA ILE A 22 -19.85 0.55 -2.82
C ILE A 22 -18.53 0.76 -2.06
N ASP A 23 -17.86 -0.36 -1.72
CA ASP A 23 -16.51 -0.43 -1.19
C ASP A 23 -15.46 0.16 -2.15
N THR A 24 -15.46 1.48 -2.34
CA THR A 24 -14.24 2.22 -2.62
C THR A 24 -13.66 2.62 -1.28
N ALA A 25 -13.05 1.65 -0.59
CA ALA A 25 -12.21 1.90 0.57
C ALA A 25 -11.00 2.74 0.12
N GLN A 26 -11.19 4.03 -0.10
CA GLN A 26 -10.08 4.96 -0.32
C GLN A 26 -9.31 5.05 0.99
N ALA A 27 -8.34 4.15 1.13
CA ALA A 27 -7.32 4.24 2.16
C ALA A 27 -6.69 5.64 2.07
N PRO A 28 -6.58 6.38 3.19
CA PRO A 28 -5.98 7.70 3.19
C PRO A 28 -4.57 7.59 2.62
N GLN A 29 -4.25 8.50 1.70
CA GLN A 29 -2.97 8.56 0.99
C GLN A 29 -1.83 8.73 2.00
N ALA A 30 -1.32 7.62 2.53
CA ALA A 30 -0.11 7.57 3.32
C ALA A 30 1.04 8.03 2.43
N SER A 31 1.40 9.32 2.53
CA SER A 31 2.55 9.94 1.86
C SER A 31 2.74 9.40 0.44
N ALA A 32 1.73 9.64 -0.42
CA ALA A 32 1.73 9.20 -1.80
C ALA A 32 2.99 9.73 -2.51
N VAL A 33 3.93 8.84 -2.73
CA VAL A 33 5.01 9.04 -3.69
C VAL A 33 4.30 9.16 -5.02
N GLU A 34 4.32 10.35 -5.60
CA GLU A 34 3.52 10.73 -6.77
C GLU A 34 3.71 9.77 -7.97
N CYS A 35 4.84 9.07 -8.02
CA CYS A 35 5.16 8.10 -9.05
C CYS A 35 4.54 6.70 -8.84
N VAL A 36 3.87 6.39 -7.73
CA VAL A 36 3.05 5.17 -7.63
C VAL A 36 1.58 5.54 -7.78
N GLN A 37 0.92 4.93 -8.77
CA GLN A 37 -0.42 5.29 -9.21
C GLN A 37 -1.36 4.09 -9.20
N SER A 38 -2.67 4.36 -9.30
CA SER A 38 -3.71 3.33 -9.43
C SER A 38 -3.62 2.24 -8.36
N VAL A 39 -3.38 2.66 -7.11
CA VAL A 39 -3.27 1.77 -5.96
C VAL A 39 -4.66 1.30 -5.56
N THR A 40 -4.84 -0.02 -5.54
CA THR A 40 -6.06 -0.73 -5.19
C THR A 40 -5.69 -1.95 -4.35
N ILE A 41 -6.70 -2.62 -3.78
CA ILE A 41 -6.57 -3.92 -3.11
C ILE A 41 -5.95 -5.01 -4.02
N TRP A 42 -6.01 -4.87 -5.34
CA TRP A 42 -5.51 -5.89 -6.27
C TRP A 42 -4.13 -5.57 -6.82
N GLN A 43 -3.80 -4.29 -6.93
CA GLN A 43 -2.63 -3.86 -7.68
C GLN A 43 -2.22 -2.42 -7.43
N ALA A 44 -0.97 -2.11 -7.77
CA ALA A 44 -0.45 -0.76 -7.86
C ALA A 44 0.45 -0.63 -9.11
N TYR A 45 0.39 0.51 -9.79
CA TYR A 45 1.24 0.81 -10.95
C TYR A 45 2.44 1.65 -10.54
N ASN A 46 3.65 1.20 -10.89
CA ASN A 46 4.88 1.90 -10.56
C ASN A 46 5.36 2.75 -11.74
N LYS A 47 5.44 4.08 -11.59
CA LYS A 47 6.14 5.01 -12.49
C LYS A 47 7.47 5.50 -11.92
N CYS A 48 7.89 5.05 -10.73
CA CYS A 48 9.11 5.51 -10.10
C CYS A 48 10.34 4.98 -10.83
N ALA A 49 11.06 5.89 -11.51
CA ALA A 49 12.30 5.55 -12.20
C ALA A 49 13.37 5.08 -11.20
N GLY A 50 13.96 3.91 -11.45
CA GLY A 50 15.04 3.36 -10.62
C GLY A 50 14.63 2.80 -9.26
N VAL A 51 13.35 2.90 -8.87
CA VAL A 51 12.87 2.45 -7.55
C VAL A 51 11.74 1.43 -7.73
N PRO A 52 11.99 0.13 -7.48
CA PRO A 52 10.94 -0.87 -7.49
C PRO A 52 9.88 -0.58 -6.41
N ALA A 53 8.61 -0.81 -6.75
CA ALA A 53 7.49 -0.69 -5.83
C ALA A 53 6.68 -1.99 -5.81
N ARG A 54 6.07 -2.32 -4.67
CA ARG A 54 5.08 -3.41 -4.57
C ARG A 54 3.87 -2.96 -3.79
N HIS A 55 2.71 -3.45 -4.19
CA HIS A 55 1.46 -3.30 -3.46
C HIS A 55 1.43 -4.27 -2.27
N TRP A 56 0.64 -3.93 -1.26
CA TRP A 56 0.37 -4.78 -0.11
C TRP A 56 -1.08 -4.64 0.37
N ASP A 57 -1.57 -5.69 1.01
CA ASP A 57 -2.84 -5.74 1.74
C ASP A 57 -2.59 -6.11 3.20
N ALA A 58 -3.12 -5.32 4.12
CA ALA A 58 -3.16 -5.66 5.54
C ALA A 58 -4.39 -6.52 5.81
N ILE A 59 -4.18 -7.67 6.43
CA ILE A 59 -5.24 -8.64 6.74
C ILE A 59 -5.54 -8.60 8.23
N LYS A 60 -6.82 -8.54 8.61
CA LYS A 60 -7.23 -8.57 10.02
C LYS A 60 -6.67 -9.82 10.71
N ASN A 61 -5.98 -9.63 11.83
CA ASN A 61 -5.40 -10.72 12.64
C ASN A 61 -4.48 -11.69 11.85
N SER A 62 -3.86 -11.23 10.75
CA SER A 62 -2.94 -12.05 9.98
C SER A 62 -1.81 -11.21 9.40
N ALA A 63 -0.80 -11.87 8.85
CA ALA A 63 0.29 -11.19 8.17
C ALA A 63 -0.20 -10.54 6.87
N SER A 64 0.34 -9.36 6.57
CA SER A 64 0.07 -8.66 5.31
C SER A 64 0.49 -9.51 4.11
N LYS A 65 -0.26 -9.35 3.02
CA LYS A 65 0.01 -9.99 1.73
C LYS A 65 0.59 -8.97 0.78
N TYR A 66 1.46 -9.44 -0.11
CA TYR A 66 2.25 -8.56 -0.97
C TYR A 66 2.20 -9.06 -2.40
N GLY A 67 2.11 -8.13 -3.34
CA GLY A 67 2.34 -8.44 -4.74
C GLY A 67 3.81 -8.58 -5.08
N ASN A 68 4.06 -8.81 -6.36
CA ASN A 68 5.40 -8.79 -6.92
C ASN A 68 6.02 -7.38 -6.82
N TRP A 69 7.36 -7.32 -6.75
CA TRP A 69 8.07 -6.07 -7.00
C TRP A 69 7.94 -5.71 -8.48
N ALA A 70 7.50 -4.49 -8.74
CA ALA A 70 7.33 -3.92 -10.07
C ALA A 70 8.37 -2.82 -10.30
N SER A 71 9.08 -2.91 -11.42
CA SER A 71 9.95 -1.84 -11.91
C SER A 71 9.13 -0.68 -12.48
N ALA A 72 9.79 0.40 -12.88
CA ALA A 72 9.15 1.53 -13.56
C ALA A 72 8.36 1.06 -14.79
N GLY A 73 7.15 1.58 -14.96
CA GLY A 73 6.22 1.22 -16.02
C GLY A 73 5.50 -0.12 -15.84
N GLN A 74 5.60 -0.77 -14.67
CA GLN A 74 5.04 -2.09 -14.44
C GLN A 74 4.01 -2.11 -13.30
N TRP A 75 3.14 -3.13 -13.35
CA TRP A 75 2.16 -3.38 -12.30
C TRP A 75 2.71 -4.36 -11.26
N SER A 76 2.47 -4.05 -9.99
CA SER A 76 2.53 -5.01 -8.90
C SER A 76 1.12 -5.53 -8.66
N LYS A 77 0.88 -6.83 -8.76
CA LYS A 77 -0.46 -7.44 -8.64
C LYS A 77 -0.51 -8.50 -7.53
N GLN A 78 -1.67 -8.66 -6.91
CA GLN A 78 -1.99 -9.86 -6.11
C GLN A 78 -2.14 -11.06 -7.03
N THR A 79 -1.74 -12.23 -6.55
CA THR A 79 -2.05 -13.51 -7.21
C THR A 79 -3.39 -14.08 -6.74
N SER A 80 -3.93 -13.61 -5.61
CA SER A 80 -5.13 -14.17 -5.01
C SER A 80 -5.96 -13.11 -4.30
N CYS A 81 -7.28 -13.36 -4.21
CA CYS A 81 -8.17 -12.56 -3.37
C CYS A 81 -7.93 -12.93 -1.92
N TRP A 82 -7.71 -11.94 -1.06
CA TRP A 82 -7.59 -12.18 0.38
C TRP A 82 -8.85 -11.71 1.10
N ALA A 83 -9.38 -12.55 1.97
CA ALA A 83 -10.48 -12.18 2.84
C ALA A 83 -9.98 -11.32 4.01
N ASN A 84 -10.87 -10.52 4.59
CA ASN A 84 -10.59 -9.67 5.75
C ASN A 84 -9.46 -8.64 5.54
N VAL A 85 -9.33 -8.12 4.32
CA VAL A 85 -8.45 -6.97 4.06
C VAL A 85 -9.02 -5.75 4.77
N VAL A 86 -8.21 -5.12 5.61
CA VAL A 86 -8.59 -3.93 6.39
C VAL A 86 -7.94 -2.65 5.88
N SER A 87 -6.86 -2.76 5.12
CA SER A 87 -6.23 -1.66 4.39
C SER A 87 -5.35 -2.21 3.28
N TYR A 88 -5.02 -1.36 2.32
CA TYR A 88 -4.10 -1.68 1.24
C TYR A 88 -3.22 -0.47 0.92
N GLY A 89 -2.10 -0.71 0.26
CA GLY A 89 -1.16 0.34 -0.10
C GLY A 89 -0.01 -0.17 -0.95
N TYR A 90 1.11 0.55 -0.90
CA TYR A 90 2.35 0.16 -1.58
C TYR A 90 3.58 0.39 -0.69
N SER A 91 4.70 -0.20 -1.08
CA SER A 91 6.01 -0.05 -0.47
C SER A 91 7.07 0.11 -1.55
N LEU A 92 8.06 0.95 -1.30
CA LEU A 92 9.22 1.12 -2.17
C LEU A 92 10.37 0.26 -1.69
N LYS A 93 11.20 -0.21 -2.61
CA LYS A 93 12.44 -0.91 -2.30
C LYS A 93 13.52 0.14 -2.06
N ALA A 94 14.06 0.16 -0.85
CA ALA A 94 15.20 1.01 -0.47
C ALA A 94 16.49 0.57 -1.18
#